data_AF-A0A366I6H3-F1
#
_entry.id   AF-A0A366I6H3-F1
#
_cell.length_a   1.000
_cell.length_b   1.000
_cell.length_c   1.000
_cell.angle_alpha   90.00
_cell.angle_beta   90.00
_cell.angle_gamma   90.00
#
_symmetry.space_group_name_H-M   'P 1'
#
loop_
_entity.id
_entity.type
_entity.pdbx_description
1 polymer ?
#
loop_
_entity_poly.entity_id
_entity_poly.type
_entity_poly.pdbx_seq_one_letter_code
_entity_poly.pdbx_strand_id
1 'polypeptide(L)'
;MLLWSMVFIGVVLFTYGLYFLVKNYKHGKYIKKYGVLSYIGLVLIVFGSILLMEPVFTKLPETSSGLLPFFISLGIFMIASRLLLKPTFLKK
;
A
#
# COMPACT_ATOMS: atom_id res chain seq x y z
N MET A 1 1.64 19.90 -1.12
CA MET A 1 0.53 19.61 -0.17
C MET A 1 -0.38 18.49 -0.66
N LEU A 2 -0.82 18.50 -1.92
CA LEU A 2 -1.71 17.47 -2.50
C LEU A 2 -1.18 16.01 -2.34
N LEU A 3 0.09 15.77 -2.67
CA LEU A 3 0.69 14.43 -2.58
C LEU A 3 0.77 13.94 -1.12
N TRP A 4 1.10 14.83 -0.19
CA TRP A 4 1.09 14.52 1.24
C TRP A 4 -0.32 14.18 1.74
N SER A 5 -1.36 14.92 1.31
CA SER A 5 -2.74 14.57 1.63
C SER A 5 -3.16 13.23 1.03
N MET A 6 -2.67 12.89 -0.17
CA MET A 6 -2.96 11.60 -0.83
C MET A 6 -2.36 10.42 -0.06
N VAL A 7 -1.11 10.55 0.40
CA VAL A 7 -0.48 9.55 1.29
C VAL A 7 -1.24 9.45 2.61
N PHE A 8 -1.60 10.57 3.23
CA PHE A 8 -2.31 10.59 4.52
C PHE A 8 -3.69 9.92 4.43
N ILE A 9 -4.47 10.26 3.40
CA ILE A 9 -5.77 9.63 3.11
C ILE A 9 -5.58 8.13 2.83
N GLY A 10 -4.54 7.77 2.08
CA GLY A 10 -4.18 6.38 1.83
C GLY A 10 -3.90 5.60 3.11
N VAL A 11 -3.13 6.17 4.04
CA VAL A 11 -2.85 5.56 5.36
C VAL A 11 -4.14 5.36 6.13
N VAL A 12 -5.00 6.37 6.22
CA VAL A 12 -6.29 6.26 6.94
C VAL A 12 -7.16 5.16 6.34
N LEU A 13 -7.33 5.13 5.02
CA LEU A 13 -8.10 4.11 4.30
C LEU A 13 -7.52 2.70 4.51
N PHE A 14 -6.19 2.57 4.42
CA PHE A 14 -5.51 1.29 4.61
C PHE A 14 -5.70 0.77 6.03
N THR A 15 -5.47 1.62 7.03
CA THR A 15 -5.57 1.25 8.45
C THR A 15 -7.01 0.89 8.82
N TYR A 16 -7.98 1.68 8.34
CA TYR A 16 -9.41 1.42 8.55
C TYR A 16 -9.87 0.14 7.86
N GLY A 17 -9.48 -0.05 6.60
CA GLY A 17 -9.75 -1.25 5.82
C GLY A 17 -9.21 -2.50 6.51
N LEU A 18 -7.94 -2.48 6.94
CA LEU A 18 -7.30 -3.59 7.65
C LEU A 18 -7.95 -3.84 9.00
N TYR A 19 -8.26 -2.81 9.78
CA TYR A 19 -8.90 -2.95 11.08
C TYR A 19 -10.25 -3.67 10.96
N PHE A 20 -11.12 -3.21 10.06
CA PHE A 20 -12.43 -3.85 9.85
C PHE A 20 -12.30 -5.24 9.26
N LEU A 21 -11.34 -5.44 8.37
CA LEU A 21 -11.05 -6.74 7.80
C LEU A 21 -10.66 -7.74 8.88
N VAL A 22 -9.69 -7.41 9.74
CA VAL A 22 -9.24 -8.26 10.86
C VAL A 22 -10.36 -8.47 11.88
N LYS A 23 -11.12 -7.41 12.22
CA LYS A 23 -12.24 -7.49 13.17
C LYS A 23 -13.33 -8.46 12.69
N ASN A 24 -13.73 -8.35 11.43
CA ASN A 24 -14.77 -9.22 10.86
C ASN A 24 -14.25 -10.65 10.62
N TYR A 25 -12.96 -10.79 10.29
CA TYR A 25 -12.33 -12.10 10.15
C TYR A 25 -12.30 -12.87 11.48
N LYS A 26 -12.05 -12.20 12.62
CA LYS A 26 -12.17 -12.80 13.98
C LYS A 26 -13.58 -13.29 14.32
N HIS A 27 -14.59 -12.92 13.57
CA HIS A 27 -15.99 -13.36 13.75
C HIS A 27 -16.43 -14.33 12.64
N GLY A 28 -15.50 -14.91 11.88
CA GLY A 28 -15.77 -15.87 10.80
C GLY A 28 -16.46 -15.27 9.57
N LYS A 29 -16.67 -13.95 9.52
CA LYS A 29 -17.30 -13.26 8.39
C LYS A 29 -16.25 -12.53 7.58
N TYR A 30 -15.67 -13.19 6.60
CA TYR A 30 -14.80 -12.50 5.65
C TYR A 30 -15.63 -11.59 4.74
N ILE A 31 -15.39 -10.28 4.81
CA ILE A 31 -16.08 -9.29 3.98
C ILE A 31 -15.08 -8.72 2.97
N LYS A 32 -15.21 -9.17 1.71
CA LYS A 32 -14.34 -8.81 0.57
C LYS A 32 -14.20 -7.29 0.37
N LYS A 33 -15.24 -6.51 0.72
CA LYS A 33 -15.25 -5.04 0.59
C LYS A 33 -14.14 -4.36 1.41
N TYR A 34 -13.85 -4.83 2.63
CA TYR A 34 -12.77 -4.24 3.45
C TYR A 34 -11.38 -4.59 2.90
N GLY A 35 -11.26 -5.72 2.21
CA GLY A 35 -10.03 -6.08 1.49
C GLY A 35 -9.78 -5.10 0.36
N VAL A 36 -10.80 -4.86 -0.47
CA VAL A 36 -10.74 -3.87 -1.55
C VAL A 36 -10.41 -2.47 -1.01
N LEU A 37 -11.03 -2.06 0.11
CA LEU A 37 -10.74 -0.77 0.75
C LEU A 37 -9.27 -0.66 1.18
N SER A 38 -8.72 -1.74 1.74
CA SER A 38 -7.29 -1.81 2.10
C SER A 38 -6.40 -1.71 0.87
N TYR A 39 -6.73 -2.41 -0.22
CA TYR A 39 -5.99 -2.30 -1.49
C TYR A 39 -6.02 -0.87 -2.04
N ILE A 40 -7.17 -0.19 -2.02
CA ILE A 40 -7.29 1.20 -2.48
C ILE A 40 -6.41 2.13 -1.63
N GLY A 41 -6.46 2.00 -0.30
CA GLY A 41 -5.59 2.76 0.60
C GLY A 41 -4.12 2.54 0.31
N LEU A 42 -3.72 1.28 0.09
CA LEU A 42 -2.33 0.94 -0.21
C LEU A 42 -1.86 1.52 -1.55
N VAL A 43 -2.70 1.47 -2.59
CA VAL A 43 -2.39 2.09 -3.90
C VAL A 43 -2.16 3.59 -3.76
N LEU A 44 -2.99 4.29 -2.98
CA LEU A 44 -2.83 5.73 -2.73
C LEU A 44 -1.52 6.05 -1.99
N ILE A 45 -1.15 5.26 -1.00
CA ILE A 45 0.13 5.41 -0.28
C ILE A 45 1.31 5.23 -1.24
N VAL A 46 1.28 4.17 -2.06
CA VAL A 46 2.36 3.86 -2.99
C VAL A 46 2.52 4.94 -4.05
N PHE A 47 1.44 5.29 -4.75
CA PHE A 47 1.47 6.34 -5.77
C PHE A 47 1.88 7.69 -5.19
N GLY A 48 1.30 8.07 -4.04
CA GLY A 48 1.65 9.32 -3.38
C GLY A 48 3.11 9.36 -2.95
N SER A 49 3.66 8.25 -2.47
CA SER A 49 5.06 8.14 -2.06
C SER A 49 6.03 8.17 -3.24
N ILE A 50 5.70 7.49 -4.34
CA ILE A 50 6.52 7.51 -5.57
C ILE A 50 6.60 8.93 -6.13
N LEU A 51 5.47 9.63 -6.22
CA LEU A 51 5.41 11.01 -6.70
C LEU A 51 6.13 11.98 -5.75
N LEU A 52 6.11 11.72 -4.43
CA LEU A 52 6.90 12.49 -3.47
C LEU A 52 8.41 12.27 -3.61
N MET A 53 8.82 11.09 -4.04
CA MET A 53 10.23 10.73 -4.26
C MET A 53 10.73 11.10 -5.67
N GLU A 54 9.87 11.46 -6.61
CA GLU A 54 10.22 11.94 -7.95
C GLU A 54 11.34 13.02 -7.98
N PRO A 55 11.33 14.07 -7.14
CA PRO A 55 12.43 15.05 -7.08
C PRO A 55 13.76 14.48 -6.55
N VAL A 56 13.73 13.32 -5.86
CA VAL A 56 14.92 12.59 -5.43
C VAL A 56 15.44 11.72 -6.57
N PHE A 57 14.55 11.07 -7.33
CA PHE A 57 14.90 10.23 -8.47
C PHE A 57 15.47 11.03 -9.64
N THR A 58 14.96 12.23 -9.89
CA THR A 58 15.44 13.13 -10.94
C THR A 58 16.80 13.78 -10.64
N LYS A 59 17.25 13.75 -9.37
CA LYS A 59 18.58 14.22 -8.95
C LYS A 59 19.64 13.12 -8.93
N LEU A 60 19.25 11.87 -9.15
CA LEU A 60 20.16 10.73 -9.20
C LEU A 60 20.78 10.59 -10.60
N PRO A 61 22.02 10.08 -10.71
CA PRO A 61 22.63 9.75 -12.01
C PRO A 61 21.69 8.89 -12.86
N GLU A 62 21.62 9.12 -14.18
CA GLU A 62 20.66 8.47 -15.10
C GLU A 62 20.61 6.94 -14.93
N THR A 63 21.76 6.29 -14.68
CA THR A 63 21.89 4.85 -14.42
C THR A 63 21.13 4.34 -13.19
N SER A 64 20.87 5.22 -12.21
CA SER A 64 20.20 4.88 -10.94
C SER A 64 18.79 5.48 -10.81
N SER A 65 18.47 6.46 -11.64
CA SER A 65 17.19 7.19 -11.63
C SER A 65 15.96 6.30 -11.91
N GLY A 66 16.11 5.24 -12.72
CA GLY A 66 15.02 4.31 -13.03
C GLY A 66 14.99 3.04 -12.18
N LEU A 67 16.16 2.50 -11.82
CA LEU A 67 16.27 1.21 -11.10
C LEU A 67 15.83 1.33 -9.64
N LEU A 68 16.21 2.40 -8.94
CA LEU A 68 15.84 2.62 -7.54
C LEU A 68 14.32 2.71 -7.32
N PRO A 69 13.57 3.58 -8.03
CA PRO A 69 12.11 3.63 -7.88
C PRO A 69 11.45 2.30 -8.25
N PHE A 70 12.00 1.58 -9.25
CA PHE A 70 11.51 0.25 -9.61
C PHE A 70 11.66 -0.74 -8.45
N PHE A 71 12.86 -0.88 -7.86
CA PHE A 71 13.09 -1.78 -6.73
C PHE A 71 12.28 -1.40 -5.47
N ILE A 72 12.12 -0.11 -5.20
CA ILE A 72 11.27 0.38 -4.10
C ILE A 72 9.81 0.01 -4.36
N SER A 73 9.29 0.25 -5.56
CA SER A 73 7.92 -0.12 -5.92
C SER A 73 7.69 -1.63 -5.81
N LEU A 74 8.65 -2.43 -6.26
CA LEU A 74 8.61 -3.88 -6.26
C LEU A 74 8.71 -4.44 -4.83
N GLY A 75 9.53 -3.82 -3.98
CA GLY A 75 9.60 -4.11 -2.55
C GLY A 75 8.28 -3.82 -1.83
N ILE A 76 7.68 -2.66 -2.09
CA ILE A 76 6.38 -2.32 -1.50
C ILE A 76 5.29 -3.26 -2.02
N PHE A 77 5.31 -3.61 -3.31
CA PHE A 77 4.37 -4.57 -3.89
C PHE A 77 4.55 -5.97 -3.30
N MET A 78 5.78 -6.42 -3.07
CA MET A 78 6.08 -7.70 -2.39
C MET A 78 5.63 -7.70 -0.93
N ILE A 79 5.80 -6.59 -0.21
CA ILE A 79 5.34 -6.46 1.18
C ILE A 79 3.81 -6.40 1.23
N ALA A 80 3.18 -5.59 0.38
CA ALA A 80 1.73 -5.44 0.27
C ALA A 80 1.06 -6.75 -0.15
N SER A 81 1.59 -7.41 -1.18
CA SER A 81 1.14 -8.74 -1.60
C SER A 81 1.36 -9.76 -0.50
N ARG A 82 2.50 -9.75 0.22
CA ARG A 82 2.64 -10.61 1.39
C ARG A 82 1.67 -10.27 2.50
N LEU A 83 1.32 -9.01 2.75
CA LEU A 83 0.46 -8.63 3.88
C LEU A 83 -1.03 -8.88 3.57
N LEU A 84 -1.43 -8.72 2.31
CA LEU A 84 -2.80 -8.91 1.83
C LEU A 84 -3.07 -10.31 1.25
N LEU A 85 -2.05 -10.98 0.71
CA LEU A 85 -2.13 -12.35 0.15
C LEU A 85 -1.47 -13.40 1.04
N LYS A 86 -0.70 -13.06 2.10
CA LYS A 86 -0.36 -14.11 3.07
C LYS A 86 -1.65 -14.70 3.62
N PRO A 87 -1.60 -15.95 4.09
CA PRO A 87 -2.73 -16.76 4.55
C PRO A 87 -3.57 -16.20 5.71
N THR A 88 -3.63 -14.89 5.95
CA THR A 88 -4.45 -14.28 6.99
C THR A 88 -5.93 -14.19 6.60
N PHE A 89 -6.31 -14.58 5.37
CA PHE A 89 -7.66 -15.08 5.03
C PHE A 89 -7.77 -16.61 5.02
N LEU A 90 -6.74 -17.32 5.45
CA LEU A 90 -6.73 -18.77 5.56
C LEU A 90 -6.76 -19.14 7.05
N LYS A 91 -8.00 -19.32 7.52
CA LYS A 91 -8.44 -20.29 8.53
C LYS A 91 -8.05 -20.02 9.99
N LYS A 92 -9.08 -19.75 10.79
CA LYS A 92 -9.78 -20.85 11.48
C LYS A 92 -11.29 -20.64 11.36
#